data_AF-A0A1F8TGE2-F1
#
_entry.id   AF-A0A1F8TGE2-F1
#
_cell.length_a   1.000
_cell.length_b   1.000
_cell.length_c   1.000
_cell.angle_alpha   90.00
_cell.angle_beta   90.00
_cell.angle_gamma   90.00
#
_symmetry.space_group_name_H-M   'P 1'
#
loop_
_entity.id
_entity.type
_entity.pdbx_description
1 polymer ?
#
loop_
_entity_poly.entity_id
_entity_poly.type
_entity_poly.pdbx_seq_one_letter_code
_entity_poly.pdbx_strand_id
1 'polypeptide(L)'
;MQRSLKVYLVLMAIAAPVLIASAAVQPPPPSDDEVNAIAHQLYCPVCENVPLDVCPTQACAQWRATIRDKLAQGWSEAQIKDYFVEQYGERVLATPPARGLNWLVYVLPPAAFLAGAFVLYRAFRSGGQNSEPLVPTAPDADGDPYVARLEEELRRRS
;
A
#
# COMPACT_ATOMS: atom_id res chain seq x y z
N MET A 1 14.71 76.58 -5.98
CA MET A 1 15.35 75.36 -6.53
C MET A 1 16.08 74.52 -5.48
N GLN A 2 16.98 75.06 -4.65
CA GLN A 2 17.76 74.24 -3.69
C GLN A 2 16.94 73.55 -2.57
N ARG A 3 15.80 74.12 -2.15
CA ARG A 3 14.95 73.53 -1.11
C ARG A 3 14.17 72.30 -1.62
N SER A 4 13.67 72.36 -2.85
CA SER A 4 12.94 71.27 -3.51
C SER A 4 13.85 70.07 -3.82
N LEU A 5 15.12 70.33 -4.13
CA LEU A 5 16.14 69.30 -4.38
C LEU A 5 16.50 68.50 -3.11
N LYS A 6 16.57 69.17 -1.96
CA LYS A 6 16.80 68.53 -0.65
C LYS A 6 15.61 67.66 -0.23
N VAL A 7 14.39 68.10 -0.52
CA VAL A 7 13.16 67.32 -0.23
C VAL A 7 13.12 66.05 -1.08
N TYR A 8 13.48 66.12 -2.35
CA TYR A 8 13.58 64.94 -3.22
C TYR A 8 14.70 63.97 -2.78
N LEU A 9 15.88 64.50 -2.40
CA LEU A 9 16.97 63.66 -1.87
C LEU A 9 16.60 62.98 -0.55
N VAL A 10 15.84 63.64 0.33
CA VAL A 10 15.35 63.05 1.58
C VAL A 10 14.25 62.02 1.33
N LEU A 11 13.31 62.28 0.41
CA LEU A 11 12.29 61.31 -0.01
C LEU A 11 12.91 60.07 -0.67
N MET A 12 13.95 60.24 -1.49
CA MET A 12 14.68 59.13 -2.11
C MET A 12 15.51 58.34 -1.10
N ALA A 13 16.08 59.00 -0.09
CA ALA A 13 16.79 58.35 1.02
C ALA A 13 15.87 57.57 1.97
N ILE A 14 14.62 58.01 2.15
CA ILE A 14 13.61 57.32 2.98
C ILE A 14 12.96 56.15 2.21
N ALA A 15 12.90 56.20 0.87
CA ALA A 15 12.41 55.10 0.04
C ALA A 15 13.44 53.98 -0.19
N ALA A 16 14.74 54.25 0.01
CA ALA A 16 15.82 53.32 -0.27
C ALA A 16 15.93 52.07 0.66
N PRO A 17 15.55 52.08 1.95
CA PRO A 17 15.80 50.92 2.81
C PRO A 17 14.68 49.86 2.77
N VAL A 18 13.60 50.06 2.01
CA VAL A 18 12.50 49.07 1.92
C VAL A 18 12.85 47.89 0.99
N LEU A 19 13.98 47.94 0.28
CA LEU A 19 14.47 46.86 -0.59
C LEU A 19 15.47 45.92 0.09
N ILE A 20 15.69 46.02 1.40
CA ILE A 20 16.64 45.17 2.10
C ILE A 20 16.00 43.80 2.38
N ALA A 21 16.25 42.90 1.43
CA ALA A 21 16.52 41.47 1.62
C ALA A 21 15.56 40.71 2.56
N SER A 22 14.47 40.21 1.98
CA SER A 22 13.99 38.89 2.36
C SER A 22 15.08 37.88 1.98
N ALA A 23 16.06 37.68 2.86
CA ALA A 23 16.90 36.50 2.83
C ALA A 23 15.97 35.32 3.05
N ALA A 24 15.48 34.72 1.96
CA ALA A 24 14.70 33.50 2.00
C ALA A 24 15.57 32.47 2.71
N VAL A 25 15.25 32.19 3.98
CA VAL A 25 15.83 31.08 4.73
C VAL A 25 15.51 29.85 3.90
N GLN A 26 16.48 29.39 3.12
CA GLN A 26 16.33 28.17 2.35
C GLN A 26 16.14 27.06 3.39
N PRO A 27 15.09 26.25 3.29
CA PRO A 27 14.97 25.08 4.14
C PRO A 27 16.27 24.26 4.03
N PRO A 28 16.69 23.60 5.12
CA PRO A 28 17.85 22.74 5.07
C PRO A 28 17.68 21.75 3.92
N PRO A 29 18.79 21.34 3.27
CA PRO A 29 18.71 20.35 2.20
C PRO A 29 18.02 19.09 2.74
N PRO A 30 17.19 18.43 1.91
CA PRO A 30 16.49 17.22 2.32
C PRO A 30 17.50 16.16 2.75
N SER A 31 17.21 15.54 3.89
CA SER A 31 17.99 14.46 4.48
C SER A 31 17.92 13.19 3.63
N ASP A 32 18.91 12.31 3.81
CA ASP A 32 18.90 11.01 3.13
C ASP A 32 17.70 10.15 3.57
N ASP A 33 17.25 10.29 4.82
CA ASP A 33 16.08 9.58 5.34
C ASP A 33 14.79 10.02 4.62
N GLU A 34 14.60 11.32 4.37
CA GLU A 34 13.46 11.85 3.61
C GLU A 34 13.49 11.34 2.16
N VAL A 35 14.66 11.33 1.53
CA VAL A 35 14.83 10.78 0.17
C VAL A 35 14.51 9.29 0.16
N ASN A 36 15.03 8.54 1.12
CA ASN A 36 14.84 7.09 1.21
C ASN A 36 13.40 6.70 1.53
N ALA A 37 12.66 7.50 2.31
CA ALA A 37 11.24 7.29 2.58
C ALA A 37 10.38 7.31 1.31
N ILE A 38 10.75 8.15 0.34
CA ILE A 38 10.10 8.18 -0.98
C ILE A 38 10.66 7.07 -1.88
N ALA A 39 11.98 6.88 -1.89
CA ALA A 39 12.65 5.89 -2.72
C ALA A 39 12.18 4.45 -2.43
N HIS A 40 11.92 4.11 -1.16
CA HIS A 40 11.39 2.80 -0.78
C HIS A 40 9.99 2.50 -1.38
N GLN A 41 9.23 3.55 -1.73
CA GLN A 41 7.91 3.40 -2.37
C GLN A 41 7.99 3.29 -3.89
N LEU A 42 9.21 3.33 -4.45
CA LEU A 42 9.48 3.28 -5.87
C LEU A 42 10.36 2.07 -6.21
N TYR A 43 10.01 1.38 -7.30
CA TYR A 43 10.81 0.31 -7.87
C TYR A 43 11.60 0.80 -9.07
N CYS A 44 12.82 0.29 -9.22
CA CYS A 44 13.61 0.54 -10.42
C CYS A 44 12.98 -0.20 -11.62
N PRO A 45 12.65 0.46 -12.75
CA PRO A 45 12.09 -0.22 -13.92
C PRO A 45 13.13 -1.00 -14.71
N VAL A 46 14.42 -0.74 -14.47
CA VAL A 46 15.54 -1.42 -15.14
C VAL A 46 15.96 -2.67 -14.38
N CYS A 47 15.80 -2.67 -13.06
CA CYS A 47 16.17 -3.81 -12.21
C CYS A 47 14.94 -4.67 -11.91
N GLU A 48 15.13 -5.97 -11.72
CA GLU A 48 14.04 -6.87 -11.36
C GLU A 48 13.66 -6.73 -9.89
N ASN A 49 12.51 -6.11 -9.62
CA ASN A 49 11.85 -6.06 -8.30
C ASN A 49 12.74 -5.55 -7.15
N VAL A 50 13.63 -4.60 -7.42
CA VAL A 50 14.47 -3.96 -6.39
C VAL A 50 13.96 -2.56 -6.08
N PRO A 51 13.68 -2.22 -4.81
CA PRO A 51 13.27 -0.87 -4.43
C PRO A 51 14.44 0.10 -4.55
N LEU A 52 14.13 1.37 -4.78
CA LEU A 52 15.09 2.37 -5.22
C LEU A 52 16.09 2.78 -4.11
N ASP A 53 15.71 2.61 -2.85
CA ASP A 53 16.52 2.91 -1.66
C ASP A 53 17.72 1.95 -1.52
N VAL A 54 17.53 0.65 -1.77
CA VAL A 54 18.57 -0.38 -1.62
C VAL A 54 19.32 -0.70 -2.92
N CYS A 55 18.81 -0.24 -4.06
CA CYS A 55 19.37 -0.55 -5.36
C CYS A 55 20.79 0.06 -5.54
N PRO A 56 21.84 -0.75 -5.76
CA PRO A 56 23.23 -0.27 -5.82
C PRO A 56 23.63 0.27 -7.20
N THR A 57 22.73 0.27 -8.19
CA THR A 57 23.07 0.67 -9.56
C THR A 57 23.21 2.19 -9.70
N GLN A 58 24.00 2.62 -10.68
CA GLN A 58 24.17 4.05 -10.99
C GLN A 58 22.83 4.72 -11.36
N ALA A 59 21.94 4.00 -12.05
CA ALA A 59 20.60 4.50 -12.39
C ALA A 59 19.79 4.82 -11.13
N CYS A 60 19.79 3.92 -10.14
CA CYS A 60 19.10 4.14 -8.88
C CYS A 60 19.68 5.31 -8.08
N ALA A 61 21.00 5.51 -8.11
CA ALA A 61 21.63 6.68 -7.49
C ALA A 61 21.21 7.99 -8.17
N GLN A 62 21.15 8.02 -9.51
CA GLN A 62 20.68 9.18 -10.28
C GLN A 62 19.23 9.54 -9.92
N TRP A 63 18.39 8.54 -9.71
CA TRP A 63 16.98 8.74 -9.40
C TRP A 63 16.79 9.23 -7.96
N ARG A 64 17.54 8.71 -6.99
CA ARG A 64 17.56 9.26 -5.62
C ARG A 64 18.06 10.71 -5.61
N ALA A 65 19.04 11.05 -6.44
CA ALA A 65 19.45 12.44 -6.63
C ALA A 65 18.30 13.29 -7.19
N THR A 66 17.54 12.78 -8.16
CA THR A 66 16.35 13.46 -8.72
C THR A 66 15.27 13.67 -7.66
N ILE A 67 15.02 12.69 -6.78
CA ILE A 67 14.09 12.82 -5.65
C ILE A 67 14.57 13.93 -4.72
N ARG A 68 15.87 13.94 -4.37
CA ARG A 68 16.50 14.96 -3.54
C ARG A 68 16.31 16.37 -4.14
N ASP A 69 16.55 16.51 -5.43
CA ASP A 69 16.40 17.80 -6.13
C ASP A 69 14.95 18.29 -6.11
N LYS A 70 13.97 17.39 -6.25
CA LYS A 70 12.54 17.75 -6.20
C LYS A 70 12.08 18.10 -4.79
N LEU A 71 12.55 17.38 -3.78
CA LEU A 71 12.32 17.72 -2.38
C LEU A 71 12.89 19.10 -2.05
N ALA A 72 14.11 19.40 -2.52
CA ALA A 72 14.71 20.72 -2.36
C ALA A 72 13.93 21.84 -3.07
N GLN A 73 13.21 21.51 -4.15
CA GLN A 73 12.28 22.41 -4.84
C GLN A 73 10.92 22.56 -4.15
N GLY A 74 10.69 21.89 -3.02
CA GLY A 74 9.43 21.95 -2.27
C GLY A 74 8.31 21.09 -2.83
N TRP A 75 8.64 20.08 -3.65
CA TRP A 75 7.64 19.15 -4.16
C TRP A 75 7.18 18.21 -3.05
N SER A 76 5.89 17.90 -3.04
CA SER A 76 5.34 16.86 -2.15
C SER A 76 5.68 15.46 -2.66
N GLU A 77 5.67 14.49 -1.74
CA GLU A 77 5.88 13.08 -2.06
C GLU A 77 4.92 12.56 -3.16
N ALA A 78 3.66 12.99 -3.15
CA ALA A 78 2.68 12.61 -4.17
C ALA A 78 3.08 13.15 -5.56
N GLN A 79 3.52 14.41 -5.64
CA GLN A 79 3.98 15.02 -6.89
C GLN A 79 5.25 14.34 -7.42
N ILE A 80 6.16 13.94 -6.53
CA ILE A 80 7.36 13.19 -6.91
C ILE A 80 6.97 11.82 -7.47
N LYS A 81 6.07 11.09 -6.81
CA LYS A 81 5.53 9.82 -7.32
C LYS A 81 4.85 9.97 -8.67
N ASP A 82 3.97 10.95 -8.82
CA ASP A 82 3.27 11.22 -10.08
C ASP A 82 4.27 11.57 -11.20
N TYR A 83 5.35 12.31 -10.90
CA TYR A 83 6.43 12.56 -11.87
C TYR A 83 7.08 11.27 -12.36
N PHE A 84 7.42 10.35 -11.47
CA PHE A 84 8.01 9.07 -11.89
C PHE A 84 6.99 8.20 -12.66
N VAL A 85 5.71 8.23 -12.31
CA VAL A 85 4.65 7.54 -13.05
C VAL A 85 4.48 8.11 -14.45
N GLU A 86 4.55 9.44 -14.61
CA GLU A 86 4.45 10.07 -15.93
C GLU A 86 5.61 9.68 -16.85
N GLN A 87 6.82 9.53 -16.29
CA GLN A 87 8.02 9.18 -17.06
C GLN A 87 8.18 7.67 -17.31
N TYR A 88 7.78 6.82 -16.36
CA TYR A 88 8.09 5.38 -16.38
C TYR A 88 6.86 4.46 -16.24
N GLY A 89 5.66 5.03 -16.12
CA GLY A 89 4.39 4.31 -15.96
C GLY A 89 4.08 3.89 -14.52
N GLU A 90 2.88 3.36 -14.28
CA GLU A 90 2.40 3.00 -12.93
C GLU A 90 3.19 1.85 -12.27
N ARG A 91 3.95 1.08 -13.06
CA ARG A 91 4.75 -0.08 -12.58
C ARG A 91 5.91 0.31 -11.66
N VAL A 92 6.31 1.59 -11.66
CA VAL A 92 7.36 2.07 -10.73
C VAL A 92 6.83 2.28 -9.33
N LEU A 93 5.52 2.40 -9.14
CA LEU A 93 4.95 2.50 -7.80
C LEU A 93 4.94 1.13 -7.13
N ALA A 94 5.33 1.08 -5.86
CA ALA A 94 5.21 -0.12 -5.05
C ALA A 94 3.76 -0.59 -4.87
N THR A 95 2.80 0.31 -5.04
CA THR A 95 1.37 0.03 -4.87
C THR A 95 0.59 0.68 -6.01
N PRO A 96 -0.31 -0.06 -6.69
CA PRO A 96 -1.05 0.49 -7.82
C PRO A 96 -1.97 1.62 -7.36
N PRO A 97 -1.98 2.79 -8.02
CA PRO A 97 -2.81 3.90 -7.60
C PRO A 97 -4.28 3.52 -7.71
N ALA A 98 -5.10 3.91 -6.72
CA ALA A 98 -6.54 3.61 -6.69
C ALA A 98 -7.34 4.47 -7.69
N ARG A 99 -6.99 4.39 -8.98
CA ARG A 99 -7.63 5.09 -10.10
C ARG A 99 -8.07 4.07 -11.15
N GLY A 100 -9.10 4.38 -11.94
CA GLY A 100 -9.48 3.58 -13.11
C GLY A 100 -10.03 2.19 -12.76
N LEU A 101 -9.34 1.11 -13.13
CA LEU A 101 -9.67 -0.29 -12.81
C LEU A 101 -9.00 -0.78 -11.52
N ASN A 102 -7.93 -0.12 -11.07
CA ASN A 102 -7.15 -0.53 -9.90
C ASN A 102 -7.98 -0.50 -8.60
N TRP A 103 -9.04 0.32 -8.53
CA TRP A 103 -9.96 0.32 -7.37
C TRP A 103 -10.57 -1.06 -7.09
N LEU A 104 -10.76 -1.87 -8.13
CA LEU A 104 -11.39 -3.19 -8.03
C LEU A 104 -10.54 -4.13 -7.18
N VAL A 105 -9.21 -4.01 -7.24
CA VAL A 105 -8.27 -4.78 -6.41
C VAL A 105 -8.48 -4.47 -4.92
N TYR A 106 -8.91 -3.26 -4.59
CA TYR A 106 -9.16 -2.84 -3.21
C TYR A 106 -10.56 -3.21 -2.72
N VAL A 107 -11.58 -3.16 -3.59
CA VAL A 107 -12.98 -3.41 -3.19
C VAL A 107 -13.39 -4.88 -3.30
N LEU A 108 -12.85 -5.61 -4.27
CA LEU A 108 -13.25 -6.99 -4.53
C LEU A 108 -12.97 -7.93 -3.33
N PRO A 109 -11.78 -7.93 -2.69
CA PRO A 109 -11.53 -8.79 -1.53
C PRO A 109 -12.48 -8.56 -0.34
N PRO A 110 -12.70 -7.32 0.16
CA PRO A 110 -13.63 -7.10 1.26
C PRO A 110 -15.09 -7.39 0.85
N ALA A 111 -15.48 -7.06 -0.38
CA ALA A 111 -16.83 -7.37 -0.86
C ALA A 111 -17.10 -8.88 -0.92
N ALA A 112 -16.14 -9.67 -1.42
CA ALA A 112 -16.24 -11.13 -1.47
C ALA A 112 -16.29 -11.73 -0.04
N PHE A 113 -15.46 -11.22 0.87
CA PHE A 113 -15.47 -11.64 2.27
C PHE A 113 -16.82 -11.37 2.94
N LEU A 114 -17.38 -10.17 2.78
CA LEU A 114 -18.68 -9.81 3.32
C LEU A 114 -19.82 -10.64 2.72
N ALA A 115 -19.78 -10.90 1.41
CA ALA A 115 -20.75 -11.75 0.75
C ALA A 115 -20.70 -13.18 1.30
N GLY A 116 -19.50 -13.76 1.45
CA GLY A 116 -19.32 -15.08 2.05
C GLY A 116 -19.81 -15.15 3.50
N ALA A 117 -19.44 -14.17 4.33
CA ALA A 117 -19.89 -14.08 5.72
C ALA A 117 -21.42 -13.96 5.82
N PHE A 118 -22.06 -13.19 4.93
CA PHE A 118 -23.50 -13.06 4.87
C PHE A 118 -24.20 -14.38 4.51
N VAL A 119 -23.69 -15.11 3.52
CA VAL A 119 -24.23 -16.42 3.13
C VAL A 119 -24.15 -17.41 4.30
N LEU A 120 -22.99 -17.48 4.97
CA LEU A 120 -22.80 -18.35 6.14
C LEU A 120 -23.73 -17.96 7.29
N TYR A 121 -23.86 -16.66 7.58
CA TYR A 121 -24.78 -16.17 8.61
C TYR A 121 -26.22 -16.60 8.34
N ARG A 122 -26.68 -16.51 7.08
CA ARG A 122 -28.03 -16.97 6.71
C ARG A 122 -28.16 -18.48 6.86
N ALA A 123 -27.16 -19.25 6.43
CA ALA A 123 -27.17 -20.71 6.52
C ALA A 123 -27.25 -21.20 7.98
N PHE A 124 -26.47 -20.62 8.88
CA PHE A 124 -26.52 -20.95 10.31
C PHE A 124 -27.83 -20.53 10.96
N ARG A 125 -28.43 -19.42 10.53
CA ARG A 125 -29.74 -19.00 11.02
C ARG A 125 -30.88 -19.89 10.50
N SER A 126 -30.74 -20.50 9.32
CA SER A 126 -31.71 -21.46 8.78
C SER A 126 -31.56 -22.89 9.31
N GLY A 127 -30.38 -23.26 9.85
CA GLY A 127 -30.07 -24.61 10.33
C GLY A 127 -30.58 -24.96 11.74
N GLY A 128 -31.39 -24.10 12.36
CA GLY A 128 -31.92 -24.32 13.72
C GLY A 128 -33.14 -25.24 13.83
N GLN A 129 -33.54 -25.95 12.77
CA GLN A 129 -34.71 -26.82 12.79
C GLN A 129 -34.33 -28.22 12.29
N ASN A 130 -34.36 -29.18 13.23
CA ASN A 130 -34.29 -30.63 13.05
C ASN A 130 -32.95 -31.22 12.59
N SER A 131 -31.93 -31.13 13.44
CA SER A 131 -31.02 -32.27 13.59
C SER A 131 -31.77 -33.34 14.40
N GLU A 132 -32.59 -34.13 13.72
CA GLU A 132 -33.05 -35.41 14.28
C GLU A 132 -31.77 -36.20 14.61
N PRO A 133 -31.61 -36.71 15.85
CA PRO A 133 -30.43 -37.50 16.18
C PRO A 133 -30.31 -38.61 15.15
N LEU A 134 -29.21 -38.65 14.39
CA LEU A 134 -28.85 -39.85 13.65
C LEU A 134 -28.60 -40.92 14.69
N VAL A 135 -29.65 -41.66 15.06
CA VAL A 135 -29.53 -42.94 15.74
C VAL A 135 -28.90 -43.84 14.68
N PRO A 136 -27.64 -44.27 14.86
CA PRO A 136 -27.07 -45.25 13.96
C PRO A 136 -27.96 -46.48 14.04
N THR A 137 -28.71 -46.75 12.98
CA THR A 137 -29.39 -48.04 12.84
C THR A 137 -28.25 -49.03 12.64
N ALA A 138 -27.87 -49.72 13.72
CA ALA A 138 -26.93 -50.81 13.63
C ALA A 138 -27.48 -51.77 12.56
N PRO A 139 -26.66 -52.21 11.59
CA PRO A 139 -27.07 -53.28 10.70
C PRO A 139 -27.49 -54.47 11.56
N ASP A 140 -28.64 -55.07 11.29
CA ASP A 140 -29.09 -56.28 11.98
C ASP A 140 -27.99 -57.34 11.85
N ALA A 141 -27.23 -57.51 12.93
CA ALA A 141 -26.00 -58.33 12.96
C ALA A 141 -26.28 -59.83 12.79
N ASP A 142 -27.55 -60.24 12.88
CA ASP A 142 -28.01 -61.62 12.79
C ASP A 142 -27.85 -62.22 11.38
N GLY A 143 -27.74 -61.37 10.34
CA GLY A 143 -27.61 -61.81 8.94
C GLY A 143 -26.23 -61.63 8.31
N ASP A 144 -25.25 -61.09 9.04
CA ASP A 144 -23.96 -60.72 8.43
C ASP A 144 -23.01 -61.94 8.34
N PRO A 145 -22.65 -62.40 7.12
CA PRO A 145 -21.69 -63.50 6.92
C PRO A 145 -20.28 -63.21 7.44
N TYR A 146 -19.97 -61.96 7.82
CA TYR A 146 -18.75 -61.59 8.53
C TYR A 146 -18.83 -61.94 10.03
N VAL A 147 -19.96 -61.64 10.68
CA VAL A 147 -20.17 -61.95 12.11
C VAL A 147 -20.17 -63.46 12.33
N ALA A 148 -20.83 -64.23 11.45
CA ALA A 148 -20.81 -65.70 11.51
C ALA A 148 -19.39 -66.29 11.39
N ARG A 149 -18.54 -65.72 10.53
CA ARG A 149 -17.13 -66.14 10.42
C ARG A 149 -16.32 -65.80 11.67
N LEU A 150 -16.59 -64.65 12.28
CA LEU A 150 -15.92 -64.24 13.51
C LEU A 150 -16.28 -65.16 14.68
N GLU A 151 -17.55 -65.56 14.80
CA GLU A 151 -17.98 -66.52 15.83
C GLU A 151 -17.36 -67.91 15.65
N GLU A 152 -17.23 -68.38 14.41
CA GLU A 152 -16.54 -69.63 14.07
C GLU A 152 -15.06 -69.58 14.51
N GLU A 153 -14.37 -68.45 14.23
CA GLU A 153 -12.98 -68.26 14.64
C GLU A 153 -12.81 -68.18 16.16
N LEU A 154 -13.76 -67.55 16.87
CA LEU A 154 -13.75 -67.47 18.33
C LEU A 154 -13.94 -68.85 18.96
N ARG A 155 -14.92 -69.64 18.47
CA ARG A 155 -15.12 -71.03 18.94
C ARG A 155 -13.92 -71.93 18.67
N ARG A 156 -13.19 -71.69 17.59
CA ARG A 156 -11.97 -72.46 17.27
C ARG A 156 -10.81 -72.16 18.22
N ARG A 157 -10.82 -70.99 18.87
CA ARG A 157 -9.74 -70.51 19.76
C ARG A 157 -10.04 -70.72 21.25
N SER A 158 -11.29 -71.01 21.62
CA SER A 158 -11.72 -71.42 22.97
C SER A 158 -11.64 -72.93 23.15
#